data_AF-A0A938Y7Z7-F1
#
_entry.id   AF-A0A938Y7Z7-F1
#
_cell.length_a   1.000
_cell.length_b   1.000
_cell.length_c   1.000
_cell.angle_alpha   90.00
_cell.angle_beta   90.00
_cell.angle_gamma   90.00
#
_symmetry.space_group_name_H-M   'P 1'
#
loop_
_entity.id
_entity.type
_entity.pdbx_description
1 polymer ?
#
loop_
_entity_poly.entity_id
_entity_poly.type
_entity_poly.pdbx_seq_one_letter_code
_entity_poly.pdbx_strand_id
1 'polypeptide(L)'
;MPMSHAVSEMIQSARFTPVRFRHGYDMGEVDDLLDRVSREAAQGGAVRPLIEGRRFTQVRFREGYEMAEVDDLLARVVELADS
;
A
#
# COMPACT_ATOMS: atom_id res chain seq x y z
N MET A 1 14.38 16.76 -4.59
CA MET A 1 13.31 15.90 -5.13
C MET A 1 12.12 16.03 -4.20
N PRO A 2 10.91 16.29 -4.68
CA PRO A 2 9.73 16.32 -3.81
C PRO A 2 9.49 14.90 -3.26
N MET A 3 9.36 14.79 -1.93
CA MET A 3 9.16 13.51 -1.20
C MET A 3 7.99 12.68 -1.76
N SER A 4 6.96 13.37 -2.27
CA SER A 4 5.77 12.78 -2.90
C SER A 4 6.08 11.93 -4.15
N HIS A 5 7.13 12.29 -4.90
CA HIS A 5 7.53 11.52 -6.07
C HIS A 5 8.18 10.19 -5.66
N ALA A 6 8.99 10.20 -4.61
CA ALA A 6 9.65 9.00 -4.11
C ALA A 6 8.66 7.97 -3.55
N VAL A 7 7.61 8.42 -2.85
CA VAL A 7 6.50 7.56 -2.43
C VAL A 7 5.82 6.92 -3.64
N SER A 8 5.51 7.72 -4.67
CA SER A 8 4.80 7.25 -5.87
C SER A 8 5.64 6.28 -6.70
N GLU A 9 6.95 6.49 -6.80
CA GLU A 9 7.86 5.54 -7.45
C GLU A 9 8.01 4.24 -6.66
N MET A 10 8.07 4.32 -5.33
CA MET A 10 8.13 3.13 -4.47
C MET A 10 6.88 2.25 -4.63
N ILE A 11 5.71 2.88 -4.68
CA ILE A 11 4.43 2.20 -4.92
C ILE A 11 4.41 1.53 -6.31
N GLN A 12 4.81 2.25 -7.36
CA GLN A 12 4.82 1.71 -8.73
C GLN A 12 5.88 0.62 -8.95
N SER A 13 6.99 0.69 -8.21
CA SER A 13 8.06 -0.31 -8.25
C SER A 13 7.78 -1.49 -7.32
N ALA A 14 6.79 -1.39 -6.43
CA ALA A 14 6.39 -2.49 -5.56
C ALA A 14 5.84 -3.65 -6.39
N ARG A 15 6.44 -4.83 -6.21
CA ARG A 15 6.00 -6.06 -6.87
C ARG A 15 5.54 -7.02 -5.79
N PHE A 16 4.24 -7.07 -5.58
CA PHE A 16 3.65 -8.02 -4.65
C PHE A 16 3.52 -9.40 -5.29
N THR A 17 3.76 -10.44 -4.51
CA THR A 17 3.55 -11.82 -4.94
C THR A 17 2.04 -12.14 -4.93
N PRO A 18 1.43 -12.49 -6.07
CA PRO A 18 0.05 -12.95 -6.08
C PRO A 18 -0.03 -14.35 -5.46
N VAL A 19 -0.82 -14.48 -4.41
CA VAL A 19 -1.11 -15.76 -3.76
C VAL A 19 -2.47 -16.28 -4.24
N ARG A 20 -2.47 -17.50 -4.82
CA ARG A 20 -3.69 -18.16 -5.35
C ARG A 20 -4.31 -19.19 -4.40
N PHE A 21 -3.49 -19.76 -3.50
CA PHE A 21 -3.88 -20.85 -2.58
C PHE A 21 -3.86 -20.43 -1.10
N ARG A 22 -3.60 -19.15 -0.81
CA ARG A 22 -3.50 -18.60 0.55
C ARG A 22 -4.37 -17.37 0.69
N HIS A 23 -4.62 -17.00 1.95
CA HIS A 23 -5.26 -15.74 2.29
C HIS A 23 -4.34 -14.59 1.87
N GLY A 24 -4.83 -13.71 0.99
CA GLY A 24 -4.16 -12.48 0.59
C GLY A 24 -5.08 -11.28 0.78
N TYR A 25 -4.55 -10.08 0.62
CA TYR A 25 -5.36 -8.87 0.48
C TYR A 25 -5.88 -8.74 -0.94
N ASP A 26 -7.07 -8.17 -1.08
CA ASP A 26 -7.64 -7.87 -2.40
C ASP A 26 -6.75 -6.88 -3.16
N MET A 27 -6.33 -7.26 -4.37
CA MET A 27 -5.46 -6.41 -5.20
C MET A 27 -6.12 -5.06 -5.51
N GLY A 28 -7.43 -5.04 -5.77
CA GLY A 28 -8.16 -3.81 -6.04
C GLY A 28 -8.18 -2.86 -4.83
N GLU A 29 -8.50 -3.36 -3.64
CA GLU A 29 -8.45 -2.53 -2.42
C GLU A 29 -7.03 -2.04 -2.09
N VAL A 30 -6.00 -2.85 -2.36
CA VAL A 30 -4.60 -2.45 -2.18
C VAL A 30 -4.26 -1.33 -3.15
N ASP A 31 -4.54 -1.50 -4.45
CA ASP A 31 -4.28 -0.48 -5.48
C ASP A 31 -5.02 0.83 -5.19
N ASP A 32 -6.31 0.77 -4.81
CA ASP A 32 -7.10 1.95 -4.43
C ASP A 32 -6.51 2.68 -3.21
N LEU A 33 -6.00 1.94 -2.22
CA LEU A 33 -5.35 2.54 -1.06
C LEU A 33 -4.03 3.21 -1.46
N LEU A 34 -3.21 2.53 -2.26
CA LEU A 34 -1.91 3.04 -2.70
C LEU A 34 -2.08 4.35 -3.48
N ASP A 35 -3.08 4.43 -4.36
CA ASP A 35 -3.45 5.66 -5.07
C ASP A 35 -3.85 6.78 -4.10
N ARG A 36 -4.62 6.45 -3.06
CA ARG A 36 -5.05 7.42 -2.05
C ARG A 36 -3.88 7.92 -1.21
N VAL A 37 -2.99 7.02 -0.81
CA VAL A 37 -1.76 7.33 -0.06
C VAL A 37 -0.84 8.23 -0.87
N SER A 38 -0.61 7.93 -2.16
CA SER A 38 0.17 8.77 -3.06
C SER A 38 -0.40 10.19 -3.16
N ARG A 39 -1.73 10.33 -3.31
CA ARG A 39 -2.41 11.63 -3.34
C ARG A 39 -2.25 12.41 -2.05
N GLU A 40 -2.40 11.76 -0.90
CA GLU A 40 -2.31 12.40 0.41
C GLU A 40 -0.86 12.81 0.73
N ALA A 41 0.11 11.95 0.43
CA ALA A 41 1.54 12.30 0.48
C ALA A 41 1.87 13.48 -0.44
N ALA A 42 1.27 13.55 -1.63
CA ALA A 42 1.43 14.67 -2.55
C ALA A 42 0.84 15.99 -2.02
N GLN A 43 -0.17 15.91 -1.15
CA GLN A 43 -0.77 17.06 -0.48
C GLN A 43 -0.06 17.43 0.84
N GLY A 44 0.93 16.65 1.27
CA GLY A 44 1.58 16.82 2.59
C GLY A 44 0.70 16.38 3.76
N GLY A 45 -0.31 15.54 3.49
CA GLY A 45 -1.17 14.94 4.50
C GLY A 45 -0.52 13.72 5.17
N ALA A 46 -1.02 13.37 6.35
CA ALA A 46 -0.55 12.18 7.07
C ALA A 46 -1.11 10.91 6.42
N VAL A 47 -0.24 10.10 5.82
CA VAL A 47 -0.61 8.81 5.23
C VAL A 47 -0.77 7.69 6.26
N ARG A 48 -0.09 7.81 7.39
CA ARG A 48 -0.17 6.87 8.51
C ARG A 48 -1.60 6.53 8.96
N PRO A 49 -2.47 7.51 9.29
CA PRO A 49 -3.85 7.21 9.72
C PRO A 49 -4.70 6.57 8.62
N LEU A 50 -4.37 6.78 7.34
CA LEU A 50 -5.07 6.13 6.23
C LEU A 50 -4.75 4.64 6.15
N ILE A 51 -3.52 4.25 6.52
CA ILE A 51 -3.05 2.88 6.48
C ILE A 51 -3.46 2.12 7.74
N GLU A 52 -3.14 2.66 8.93
CA GLU A 52 -3.45 2.01 10.22
C GLU A 52 -4.97 1.85 10.45
N GLY A 53 -5.77 2.76 9.89
CA GLY A 53 -7.24 2.70 9.96
C GLY A 53 -7.88 1.82 8.89
N ARG A 54 -7.15 1.40 7.85
CA ARG A 54 -7.72 0.61 6.76
C ARG A 54 -7.66 -0.87 7.08
N ARG A 55 -8.80 -1.54 6.91
CA ARG A 55 -8.87 -3.00 6.87
C ARG A 55 -9.05 -3.41 5.43
N PHE A 56 -8.08 -4.14 4.90
CA PHE A 56 -8.21 -4.77 3.60
C PHE A 56 -9.07 -6.03 3.72
N THR A 57 -9.90 -6.25 2.70
CA THR A 57 -10.65 -7.49 2.60
C THR A 57 -9.68 -8.65 2.34
N GLN A 58 -9.67 -9.61 3.26
CA GLN A 58 -8.94 -10.85 3.07
C GLN A 58 -9.69 -11.76 2.11
N VAL A 59 -8.96 -12.25 1.12
CA VAL A 59 -9.51 -13.05 0.03
C VAL A 59 -8.93 -14.46 0.11
N ARG A 60 -9.81 -15.46 0.14
CA ARG A 60 -9.43 -16.88 0.29
C ARG A 60 -9.61 -17.69 -1.00
N PHE A 61 -10.52 -17.27 -1.87
CA PHE A 61 -10.90 -17.98 -3.11
C PHE A 61 -10.52 -17.24 -4.40
N ARG A 62 -9.88 -16.07 -4.30
CA ARG A 62 -9.41 -15.25 -5.43
C ARG A 62 -7.94 -14.90 -5.25
N GLU A 63 -7.30 -14.51 -6.34
CA GLU A 63 -5.92 -14.00 -6.32
C GLU A 63 -5.87 -12.74 -5.45
N GLY A 64 -4.94 -12.73 -4.49
CA GLY A 64 -4.69 -11.58 -3.63
C GLY A 64 -3.19 -11.34 -3.49
N TYR A 65 -2.82 -10.16 -3.02
CA TYR A 65 -1.44 -9.86 -2.66
C TYR A 65 -1.08 -10.45 -1.30
N GLU A 66 0.18 -10.85 -1.16
CA GLU A 66 0.72 -11.34 0.10
C GLU A 66 0.68 -10.23 1.16
N MET A 67 0.10 -10.53 2.33
CA MET A 67 -0.20 -9.51 3.35
C MET A 67 1.08 -8.94 3.96
N ALA A 68 2.10 -9.77 4.21
CA ALA A 68 3.35 -9.29 4.80
C ALA A 68 4.13 -8.39 3.84
N GLU A 69 4.12 -8.68 2.52
CA GLU A 69 4.71 -7.77 1.52
C GLU A 69 3.98 -6.43 1.44
N VAL A 70 2.64 -6.46 1.51
CA VAL A 70 1.83 -5.24 1.55
C VAL A 70 2.13 -4.45 2.82
N ASP A 71 2.11 -5.09 3.99
CA ASP A 71 2.34 -4.43 5.27
C ASP A 71 3.77 -3.83 5.36
N ASP A 72 4.80 -4.51 4.85
CA ASP A 72 6.19 -3.99 4.79
C ASP A 72 6.31 -2.77 3.87
N LEU A 73 5.66 -2.80 2.70
CA LEU A 73 5.63 -1.65 1.81
C LEU A 73 4.91 -0.46 2.45
N LEU A 74 3.75 -0.69 3.06
CA LEU A 74 2.97 0.36 3.71
C LEU A 74 3.77 1.01 4.85
N ALA A 75 4.49 0.21 5.64
CA ALA A 75 5.39 0.73 6.67
C ALA A 75 6.47 1.65 6.06
N ARG A 76 7.15 1.21 4.99
CA ARG A 76 8.15 2.05 4.30
C ARG A 76 7.59 3.34 3.74
N VAL A 77 6.39 3.28 3.14
CA VAL A 77 5.73 4.47 2.58
C VAL A 77 5.39 5.47 3.69
N VAL A 78 4.90 5.00 4.83
CA VAL A 78 4.65 5.86 6.01
C VAL A 78 5.94 6.51 6.49
N GLU A 79 7.00 5.72 6.68
CA GLU A 79 8.31 6.24 7.11
C GLU A 79 8.84 7.29 6.14
N LEU A 80 8.68 7.08 4.82
CA LEU A 80 9.15 8.02 3.81
C LEU A 80 8.33 9.31 3.76
N ALA A 81 7.04 9.24 4.09
CA ALA A 81 6.12 10.38 4.08
C ALA A 81 6.18 11.21 5.37
N ASP A 82 6.54 10.61 6.50
CA ASP A 82 6.79 11.29 7.79
C ASP A 82 8.22 11.85 7.90
N SER A 83 9.14 11.43 7.03
CA SER A 83 10.54 11.87 7.02
C SER A 83 10.76 13.25 6.40
#